data_AF-A0A935U911-F1
#
_entry.id   AF-A0A935U911-F1
#
_cell.length_a   1.000
_cell.length_b   1.000
_cell.length_c   1.000
_cell.angle_alpha   90.00
_cell.angle_beta   90.00
_cell.angle_gamma   90.00
#
_symmetry.space_group_name_H-M   'P 1'
#
loop_
_entity.id
_entity.type
_entity.pdbx_description
1 polymer ?
#
loop_
_entity_poly.entity_id
_entity_poly.type
_entity_poly.pdbx_seq_one_letter_code
_entity_poly.pdbx_strand_id
1 'polypeptide(L)'
;MDRPSLPVGRRLLDNGAPTGDRAHEGINGIANMIVAWTWYAEVVSAATRDGWWTGTYFTVLQPGATQHNAMVKFRMPTPPPTVVAAGTLGAAYLDAVDALLARAGAAAHQKQVAQAADSLRARRREGGTLFVASCGHYLQESVQGDTVGSPFRPLDWRWDVAGKLRARGGGAGDGMLWFGYGGYDCPNIEVAGTFTAAGLRVVVVADRPATEMAPGVAFQLPLSWRMPDAGAPLPFPPGAVAPTASVDMAVHYLWLKRLVGVNGER
;
A
#
# COMPACT_ATOMS: atom_id res chain seq x y z
N MET A 1 -13.71 15.09 31.28
CA MET A 1 -12.37 14.61 30.92
C MET A 1 -11.85 15.55 29.87
N ASP A 2 -10.84 16.34 30.22
CA ASP A 2 -10.22 17.28 29.29
C ASP A 2 -9.38 16.50 28.27
N ARG A 3 -9.54 16.83 26.99
CA ARG A 3 -8.78 16.22 25.90
C ARG A 3 -7.30 16.67 26.04
N PRO A 4 -6.32 15.78 25.80
CA PRO A 4 -4.92 16.17 25.87
C PRO A 4 -4.61 17.28 24.85
N SER A 5 -3.94 18.34 25.32
CA SER A 5 -3.38 19.38 24.47
C SER A 5 -2.08 18.86 23.86
N LEU A 6 -2.16 18.33 22.64
CA LEU A 6 -1.01 17.81 21.91
C LEU A 6 -0.38 18.93 21.06
N PRO A 7 0.78 19.51 21.42
CA PRO A 7 1.40 20.60 20.69
C PRO A 7 2.15 20.05 19.47
N VAL A 8 1.42 19.52 18.48
CA VAL A 8 2.02 18.86 17.29
C VAL A 8 1.75 19.64 15.99
N GLY A 9 0.96 20.72 16.05
CA GLY A 9 0.42 21.37 14.86
C GLY A 9 0.88 22.81 14.69
N ARG A 10 1.87 23.04 13.82
CA ARG A 10 2.00 24.28 13.01
C ARG A 10 3.14 24.23 11.97
N ARG A 11 4.12 23.32 12.11
CA ARG A 11 5.27 23.20 11.18
C ARG A 11 5.48 21.79 10.58
N LEU A 12 4.57 20.85 10.84
CA LEU A 12 4.77 19.42 10.56
C LEU A 12 4.03 18.89 9.32
N LEU A 13 3.21 19.71 8.67
CA LEU A 13 2.38 19.30 7.52
C LEU A 13 2.78 20.07 6.26
N ASP A 14 4.07 20.03 5.94
CA ASP A 14 4.56 20.32 4.60
C ASP A 14 5.13 19.01 4.05
N ASN A 15 4.59 18.55 2.93
CA ASN A 15 5.04 17.32 2.28
C ASN A 15 6.22 17.59 1.31
N GLY A 16 6.69 18.84 1.21
CA GLY A 16 7.76 19.27 0.32
C GLY A 16 7.36 19.26 -1.16
N ALA A 17 6.07 19.16 -1.48
CA ALA A 17 5.60 19.15 -2.85
C ALA A 17 5.86 20.51 -3.53
N PRO A 18 6.38 20.52 -4.76
CA PRO A 18 6.60 21.77 -5.48
C PRO A 18 5.27 22.50 -5.79
N THR A 19 4.20 21.75 -6.09
CA THR A 19 2.84 22.27 -6.27
C THR A 19 1.78 21.25 -5.86
N GLY A 20 0.55 21.72 -5.62
CA GLY A 20 -0.64 20.88 -5.39
C GLY A 20 -1.32 20.40 -6.68
N ASP A 21 -0.69 20.61 -7.84
CA ASP A 21 -1.29 20.34 -9.14
C ASP A 21 -1.40 18.85 -9.42
N ARG A 22 -2.34 18.52 -10.32
CA ARG A 22 -2.63 17.14 -10.74
C ARG A 22 -1.40 16.38 -11.27
N ALA A 23 -0.42 17.08 -11.84
CA ALA A 23 0.82 16.49 -12.32
C ALA A 23 1.66 15.84 -11.20
N HIS A 24 1.53 16.33 -9.96
CA HIS A 24 2.26 15.82 -8.80
C HIS A 24 1.39 15.00 -7.85
N GLU A 25 0.09 14.83 -8.14
CA GLU A 25 -0.90 14.19 -7.27
C GLU A 25 -0.43 12.85 -6.69
N GLY A 26 0.12 11.97 -7.53
CA GLY A 26 0.59 10.65 -7.10
C GLY A 26 1.74 10.71 -6.08
N ILE A 27 2.74 11.55 -6.32
CA ILE A 27 3.89 11.72 -5.41
C ILE A 27 3.44 12.45 -4.14
N ASN A 28 2.59 13.46 -4.29
CA ASN A 28 2.03 14.22 -3.16
C ASN A 28 1.22 13.32 -2.22
N GLY A 29 0.43 12.38 -2.78
CA GLY A 29 -0.32 11.42 -1.99
C GLY A 29 0.57 10.50 -1.14
N ILE A 30 1.68 10.02 -1.72
CA ILE A 30 2.68 9.21 -1.00
C ILE A 30 3.35 10.06 0.09
N ALA A 31 3.80 11.26 -0.24
CA ALA A 31 4.45 12.16 0.71
C ALA A 31 3.51 12.53 1.87
N ASN A 32 2.23 12.83 1.58
CA ASN A 32 1.21 13.09 2.59
C ASN A 32 1.00 11.90 3.52
N MET A 33 1.00 10.68 2.98
CA MET A 33 0.87 9.46 3.78
C MET A 33 2.08 9.27 4.71
N ILE A 34 3.30 9.48 4.22
CA ILE A 34 4.51 9.42 5.05
C ILE A 34 4.41 10.45 6.18
N VAL A 35 4.11 11.71 5.84
CA VAL A 35 3.95 12.80 6.83
C VAL A 35 2.86 12.47 7.86
N ALA A 36 1.70 11.98 7.43
CA ALA A 36 0.59 11.64 8.32
C ALA A 36 0.95 10.51 9.29
N TRP A 37 1.66 9.48 8.83
CA TRP A 37 2.09 8.38 9.69
C TRP A 37 3.23 8.76 10.61
N THR A 38 4.20 9.57 10.16
CA THR A 38 5.23 10.17 11.04
C THR A 38 4.59 11.01 12.13
N TRP A 39 3.62 11.85 11.77
CA TRP A 39 2.86 12.65 12.73
C TRP A 39 2.09 11.76 13.72
N TYR A 40 1.40 10.72 13.23
CA TYR A 40 0.67 9.80 14.08
C TYR A 40 1.58 9.05 15.06
N ALA A 41 2.78 8.65 14.62
CA ALA A 41 3.80 8.06 15.48
C ALA A 41 4.20 9.02 16.62
N GLU A 42 4.35 10.30 16.34
CA GLU A 42 4.63 11.32 17.37
C GLU A 42 3.44 11.61 18.30
N VAL A 43 2.20 11.51 17.79
CA VAL A 43 0.99 11.54 18.61
C VAL A 43 0.98 10.36 19.59
N VAL A 44 1.40 9.16 19.14
CA VAL A 44 1.54 7.99 20.03
C VAL A 44 2.60 8.24 21.09
N SER A 45 3.79 8.73 20.72
CA SER A 45 4.83 9.11 21.69
C SER A 45 4.30 10.11 22.73
N ALA A 46 3.59 11.15 22.29
CA ALA A 46 3.00 12.15 23.17
C ALA A 46 1.96 11.57 24.13
N ALA A 47 1.05 10.73 23.63
CA ALA A 47 0.06 10.06 24.45
C ALA A 47 0.71 9.26 25.60
N THR A 48 1.82 8.56 25.35
CA THR A 48 2.49 7.77 26.39
C THR A 48 3.04 8.61 27.54
N ARG A 49 3.51 9.83 27.27
CA ARG A 49 4.00 10.77 28.30
C ARG A 49 2.89 11.24 29.23
N ASP A 50 1.66 11.26 28.72
CA ASP A 50 0.46 11.60 29.47
C ASP A 50 -0.26 10.35 30.04
N GLY A 51 0.36 9.16 29.95
CA GLY A 51 -0.20 7.91 30.47
C GLY A 51 -1.30 7.27 29.59
N TRP A 52 -1.44 7.69 28.33
CA TRP A 52 -2.45 7.20 27.39
C TRP A 52 -1.90 6.17 26.39
N TRP A 53 -2.73 5.17 26.07
CA TRP A 53 -2.61 4.34 24.88
C TRP A 53 -3.49 4.89 23.77
N THR A 54 -2.90 5.09 22.59
CA THR A 54 -3.67 5.36 21.38
C THR A 54 -4.37 4.08 20.92
N GLY A 55 -5.57 4.23 20.38
CA GLY A 55 -6.24 3.11 19.72
C GLY A 55 -5.53 2.79 18.41
N THR A 56 -4.75 1.71 18.38
CA THR A 56 -4.03 1.27 17.17
C THR A 56 -4.64 -0.04 16.65
N TYR A 57 -5.06 -0.03 15.39
CA TYR A 57 -5.58 -1.20 14.69
C TYR A 57 -4.46 -2.17 14.33
N PHE A 58 -4.76 -3.47 14.40
CA PHE A 58 -3.98 -4.49 13.72
C PHE A 58 -4.32 -4.50 12.24
N THR A 59 -3.31 -4.80 11.42
CA THR A 59 -3.53 -5.12 10.00
C THR A 59 -4.49 -6.30 9.87
N VAL A 60 -5.38 -6.27 8.87
CA VAL A 60 -6.47 -7.24 8.70
C VAL A 60 -5.99 -8.69 8.57
N LEU A 61 -4.74 -8.88 8.15
CA LEU A 61 -4.10 -10.19 8.02
C LEU A 61 -3.59 -10.77 9.34
N GLN A 62 -3.52 -9.98 10.40
CA GLN A 62 -2.92 -10.43 11.65
C GLN A 62 -3.86 -11.38 12.40
N PRO A 63 -3.36 -12.50 12.97
CA PRO A 63 -4.17 -13.34 13.84
C PRO A 63 -4.82 -12.51 14.96
N GLY A 64 -6.13 -12.66 15.14
CA GLY A 64 -6.90 -11.90 16.14
C GLY A 64 -7.23 -10.46 15.76
N ALA A 65 -6.91 -10.01 14.52
CA ALA A 65 -7.17 -8.64 14.08
C ALA A 65 -8.64 -8.24 14.22
N THR A 66 -9.59 -9.10 13.82
CA THR A 66 -11.03 -8.81 13.94
C THR A 66 -11.44 -8.51 15.38
N GLN A 67 -11.05 -9.37 16.33
CA GLN A 67 -11.40 -9.20 17.75
C GLN A 67 -10.72 -7.97 18.35
N HIS A 68 -9.44 -7.75 18.06
CA HIS A 68 -8.70 -6.58 18.54
C HIS A 68 -9.30 -5.28 17.99
N ASN A 69 -9.49 -5.21 16.67
CA ASN A 69 -9.96 -4.03 15.95
C ASN A 69 -11.38 -3.60 16.37
N ALA A 70 -12.23 -4.56 16.79
CA ALA A 70 -13.55 -4.26 17.34
C ALA A 70 -13.52 -3.54 18.70
N MET A 71 -12.39 -3.61 19.42
CA MET A 71 -12.23 -3.04 20.77
C MET A 71 -11.26 -1.86 20.82
N VAL A 72 -10.73 -1.43 19.67
CA VAL A 72 -9.75 -0.34 19.58
C VAL A 72 -10.35 0.95 20.13
N LYS A 73 -9.70 1.52 21.14
CA LYS A 73 -10.06 2.81 21.74
C LYS A 73 -8.85 3.46 22.38
N PHE A 74 -8.85 4.79 22.41
CA PHE A 74 -7.96 5.55 23.29
C PHE A 74 -8.31 5.26 24.74
N ARG A 75 -7.31 4.97 25.58
CA ARG A 75 -7.53 4.65 27.00
C ARG A 75 -6.30 4.94 27.86
N MET A 76 -6.51 5.19 29.15
CA MET A 76 -5.45 5.16 30.16
C MET A 76 -5.44 3.77 30.80
N PRO A 77 -4.47 2.90 30.47
CA PRO A 77 -4.36 1.59 31.11
C PRO A 77 -3.83 1.71 32.54
N THR A 78 -3.99 0.65 33.34
CA THR A 78 -3.35 0.48 34.65
C THR A 78 -2.58 -0.84 34.63
N PRO A 79 -1.24 -0.83 34.77
CA PRO A 79 -0.36 0.35 34.87
C PRO A 79 -0.33 1.20 33.57
N PRO A 80 0.13 2.47 33.64
CA PRO A 80 0.30 3.32 32.47
C PRO A 80 1.30 2.73 31.45
N PRO A 81 1.28 3.15 30.17
CA PRO A 81 2.29 2.79 29.19
C PRO A 81 3.71 3.08 29.66
N THR A 82 4.66 2.30 29.14
CA THR A 82 6.05 2.74 29.04
C THR A 82 6.11 4.04 28.23
N VAL A 83 6.71 5.08 28.82
CA VAL A 83 6.89 6.38 28.17
C VAL A 83 7.85 6.26 26.99
N VAL A 84 7.46 6.84 25.85
CA VAL A 84 8.31 6.95 24.66
C VAL A 84 8.72 8.40 24.45
N ALA A 85 10.01 8.61 24.23
CA ALA A 85 10.58 9.95 24.02
C ALA A 85 10.08 10.57 22.71
N ALA A 86 10.05 11.90 22.66
CA ALA A 86 9.71 12.63 21.45
C ALA A 86 10.73 12.35 20.33
N GLY A 87 10.26 12.23 19.10
CA GLY A 87 11.08 11.93 17.93
C GLY A 87 11.41 10.45 17.74
N THR A 88 11.25 9.60 18.76
CA THR A 88 11.67 8.18 18.67
C THR A 88 10.83 7.40 17.67
N LEU A 89 9.50 7.47 17.75
CA LEU A 89 8.64 6.69 16.86
C LEU A 89 8.58 7.28 15.45
N GLY A 90 8.61 8.61 15.32
CA GLY A 90 8.69 9.28 14.03
C GLY A 90 9.98 8.93 13.28
N ALA A 91 11.13 8.97 13.94
CA ALA A 91 12.40 8.56 13.35
C ALA A 91 12.39 7.08 12.94
N ALA A 92 11.91 6.18 13.83
CA ALA A 92 11.80 4.76 13.51
C ALA A 92 10.92 4.49 12.29
N TYR A 93 9.81 5.21 12.15
CA TYR A 93 8.95 5.10 10.97
C TYR A 93 9.65 5.57 9.69
N LEU A 94 10.35 6.71 9.74
CA LEU A 94 11.10 7.22 8.60
C LEU A 94 12.24 6.28 8.20
N ASP A 95 12.98 5.73 9.16
CA ASP A 95 14.01 4.71 8.91
C ASP A 95 13.41 3.46 8.23
N ALA A 96 12.20 3.04 8.64
CA ALA A 96 11.51 1.92 8.02
C ALA A 96 11.07 2.23 6.57
N VAL A 97 10.64 3.47 6.30
CA VAL A 97 10.33 3.94 4.94
C VAL A 97 11.60 3.99 4.08
N ASP A 98 12.70 4.54 4.60
CA ASP A 98 13.98 4.59 3.88
C ASP A 98 14.52 3.21 3.55
N ALA A 99 14.46 2.27 4.50
CA ALA A 99 14.84 0.88 4.27
C ALA A 99 13.98 0.21 3.19
N LEU A 100 12.68 0.54 3.15
CA LEU A 100 11.75 0.05 2.14
C LEU A 100 12.08 0.61 0.75
N LEU A 101 12.32 1.92 0.66
CA LEU A 101 12.70 2.60 -0.60
C LEU A 101 14.07 2.12 -1.10
N ALA A 102 15.03 1.90 -0.21
CA ALA A 102 16.34 1.35 -0.56
C ALA A 102 16.22 -0.06 -1.15
N ARG A 103 15.37 -0.93 -0.59
CA ARG A 103 15.10 -2.26 -1.15
C ARG A 103 14.42 -2.18 -2.51
N ALA A 104 13.42 -1.30 -2.67
CA ALA A 104 12.80 -1.07 -3.98
C ALA A 104 13.80 -0.52 -5.01
N GLY A 105 14.75 0.29 -4.57
CA GLY A 105 15.82 0.84 -5.38
C GLY A 105 16.95 -0.13 -5.74
N ALA A 106 16.97 -1.35 -5.18
CA ALA A 106 18.02 -2.33 -5.49
C ALA A 106 17.97 -2.75 -6.97
N ALA A 107 19.13 -2.85 -7.63
CA ALA A 107 19.22 -3.14 -9.07
C ALA A 107 18.50 -4.45 -9.48
N ALA A 108 18.56 -5.48 -8.62
CA ALA A 108 17.86 -6.74 -8.85
C ALA A 108 16.34 -6.54 -8.89
N HIS A 109 15.80 -5.75 -7.96
CA HIS A 109 14.38 -5.42 -7.89
C HIS A 109 13.94 -4.53 -9.06
N GLN A 110 14.73 -3.50 -9.38
CA GLN A 110 14.51 -2.64 -10.55
C GLN A 110 14.39 -3.45 -11.85
N LYS A 111 15.24 -4.49 -12.02
CA LYS A 111 15.18 -5.38 -13.17
C LYS A 111 13.87 -6.17 -13.23
N GLN A 112 13.40 -6.71 -12.09
CA GLN A 112 12.13 -7.42 -12.03
C GLN A 112 10.94 -6.52 -12.38
N VAL A 113 10.91 -5.31 -11.81
CA VAL A 113 9.87 -4.30 -12.10
C VAL A 113 9.88 -3.92 -13.60
N ALA A 114 11.07 -3.75 -14.18
CA ALA A 114 11.20 -3.46 -15.61
C ALA A 114 10.65 -4.60 -16.49
N GLN A 115 10.98 -5.86 -16.17
CA GLN A 115 10.48 -7.03 -16.91
C GLN A 115 8.94 -7.17 -16.81
N ALA A 116 8.38 -6.92 -15.62
CA ALA A 116 6.94 -6.91 -15.43
C ALA A 116 6.26 -5.79 -16.25
N ALA A 117 6.86 -4.59 -16.27
CA ALA A 117 6.37 -3.49 -17.09
C ALA A 117 6.46 -3.82 -18.59
N ASP A 118 7.53 -4.46 -19.06
CA ASP A 118 7.69 -4.90 -20.46
C ASP A 118 6.58 -5.85 -20.87
N SER A 119 6.22 -6.78 -19.99
CA SER A 119 5.13 -7.73 -20.20
C SER A 119 3.77 -7.05 -20.38
N LEU A 120 3.47 -6.06 -19.54
CA LEU A 120 2.24 -5.25 -19.64
C LEU A 120 2.26 -4.36 -20.88
N ARG A 121 3.41 -3.77 -21.24
CA ARG A 121 3.57 -2.98 -22.47
C ARG A 121 3.36 -3.82 -23.72
N ALA A 122 3.92 -5.02 -23.77
CA ALA A 122 3.71 -5.94 -24.90
C ALA A 122 2.21 -6.20 -25.09
N ARG A 123 1.49 -6.47 -24.00
CA ARG A 123 0.04 -6.69 -24.03
C ARG A 123 -0.74 -5.49 -24.57
N ARG A 124 -0.35 -4.28 -24.17
CA ARG A 124 -0.93 -3.04 -24.70
C ARG A 124 -0.64 -2.84 -26.19
N ARG A 125 0.57 -3.16 -26.66
CA ARG A 125 0.95 -3.07 -28.08
C ARG A 125 0.18 -4.07 -28.95
N GLU A 126 -0.17 -5.23 -28.39
CA GLU A 126 -1.04 -6.23 -29.01
C GLU A 126 -2.52 -5.79 -29.08
N GLY A 127 -2.86 -4.60 -28.57
CA GLY A 127 -4.23 -4.07 -28.54
C GLY A 127 -5.01 -4.44 -27.27
N GLY A 128 -4.39 -5.14 -26.33
CA GLY A 128 -5.00 -5.50 -25.06
C GLY A 128 -5.25 -4.30 -24.14
N THR A 129 -6.38 -4.34 -23.43
CA THR A 129 -6.67 -3.41 -22.35
C THR A 129 -5.89 -3.82 -21.11
N LEU A 130 -5.31 -2.84 -20.39
CA LEU A 130 -4.69 -3.10 -19.11
C LEU A 130 -5.62 -2.64 -17.99
N PHE A 131 -5.84 -3.52 -17.02
CA PHE A 131 -6.59 -3.23 -15.81
C PHE A 131 -5.67 -3.09 -14.60
N VAL A 132 -6.11 -2.36 -13.57
CA VAL A 132 -5.44 -2.31 -12.26
C VAL A 132 -6.44 -2.44 -11.13
N ALA A 133 -6.11 -3.22 -10.12
CA ALA A 133 -6.87 -3.33 -8.87
C ALA A 133 -5.94 -3.54 -7.68
N SER A 134 -6.38 -3.15 -6.48
CA SER A 134 -5.60 -3.30 -5.26
C SER A 134 -6.50 -3.59 -4.07
N CYS A 135 -6.18 -4.58 -3.25
CA CYS A 135 -6.84 -4.73 -1.94
C CYS A 135 -6.23 -3.85 -0.83
N GLY A 136 -5.19 -3.06 -1.14
CA GLY A 136 -4.62 -2.03 -0.28
C GLY A 136 -5.58 -0.86 -0.12
N HIS A 137 -5.91 -0.47 1.12
CA HIS A 137 -6.93 0.56 1.37
C HIS A 137 -6.64 1.90 0.67
N TYR A 138 -5.42 2.42 0.82
CA TYR A 138 -5.02 3.67 0.16
C TYR A 138 -5.00 3.51 -1.38
N LEU A 139 -4.33 2.47 -1.86
CA LEU A 139 -4.12 2.30 -3.30
C LEU A 139 -5.43 2.00 -4.03
N GLN A 140 -6.37 1.27 -3.39
CA GLN A 140 -7.69 1.03 -3.95
C GLN A 140 -8.41 2.34 -4.27
N GLU A 141 -8.43 3.30 -3.36
CA GLU A 141 -9.10 4.57 -3.60
C GLU A 141 -8.32 5.43 -4.61
N SER A 142 -6.99 5.43 -4.52
CA SER A 142 -6.12 6.17 -5.45
C SER A 142 -6.25 5.71 -6.90
N VAL A 143 -6.28 4.39 -7.17
CA VAL A 143 -6.38 3.88 -8.54
C VAL A 143 -7.75 4.13 -9.17
N GLN A 144 -8.84 4.19 -8.39
CA GLN A 144 -10.17 4.51 -8.94
C GLN A 144 -10.24 5.96 -9.45
N GLY A 145 -9.49 6.88 -8.82
CA GLY A 145 -9.38 8.28 -9.25
C GLY A 145 -8.42 8.50 -10.43
N ASP A 146 -7.50 7.57 -10.67
CA ASP A 146 -6.42 7.70 -11.65
C ASP A 146 -6.86 7.37 -13.09
N THR A 147 -7.62 8.29 -13.67
CA THR A 147 -8.29 8.10 -14.97
C THR A 147 -7.66 8.85 -16.14
N VAL A 148 -6.80 9.84 -15.89
CA VAL A 148 -6.22 10.70 -16.94
C VAL A 148 -4.78 10.30 -17.21
N GLY A 149 -4.49 9.88 -18.45
CA GLY A 149 -3.14 9.52 -18.89
C GLY A 149 -2.59 8.20 -18.31
N SER A 150 -3.37 7.51 -17.46
CA SER A 150 -3.01 6.18 -16.98
C SER A 150 -3.14 5.16 -18.10
N PRO A 151 -2.16 4.25 -18.31
CA PRO A 151 -2.31 3.14 -19.24
C PRO A 151 -3.26 2.07 -18.70
N PHE A 152 -3.70 2.18 -17.44
CA PHE A 152 -4.54 1.22 -16.76
C PHE A 152 -5.97 1.74 -16.60
N ARG A 153 -6.95 0.87 -16.83
CA ARG A 153 -8.33 1.07 -16.40
C ARG A 153 -8.46 0.52 -14.97
N PRO A 154 -8.97 1.29 -14.01
CA PRO A 154 -9.20 0.74 -12.68
C PRO A 154 -10.17 -0.44 -12.74
N LEU A 155 -10.17 -1.28 -11.73
CA LEU A 155 -11.19 -2.29 -11.48
C LEU A 155 -11.43 -2.33 -9.97
N ASP A 156 -12.68 -2.10 -9.56
CA ASP A 156 -13.03 -2.22 -8.15
C ASP A 156 -13.17 -3.70 -7.79
N TRP A 157 -12.27 -4.19 -6.95
CA TRP A 157 -12.23 -5.58 -6.50
C TRP A 157 -13.37 -5.93 -5.53
N ARG A 158 -14.01 -4.95 -4.89
CA ARG A 158 -14.98 -5.20 -3.83
C ARG A 158 -16.28 -5.75 -4.42
N TRP A 159 -16.62 -7.01 -4.15
CA TRP A 159 -17.85 -7.67 -4.63
C TRP A 159 -17.91 -7.84 -6.16
N ASP A 160 -18.28 -9.04 -6.61
CA ASP A 160 -18.49 -9.38 -8.03
C ASP A 160 -17.39 -8.88 -8.99
N VAL A 161 -16.12 -9.23 -8.70
CA VAL A 161 -14.97 -8.87 -9.55
C VAL A 161 -15.18 -9.34 -10.99
N ALA A 162 -15.68 -10.57 -11.16
CA ALA A 162 -15.89 -11.17 -12.47
C ALA A 162 -16.95 -10.41 -13.29
N GLY A 163 -18.09 -10.05 -12.69
CA GLY A 163 -19.12 -9.25 -13.36
C GLY A 163 -18.62 -7.85 -13.74
N LYS A 164 -17.88 -7.19 -12.84
CA LYS A 164 -17.28 -5.88 -13.12
C LYS A 164 -16.24 -5.91 -14.23
N LEU A 165 -15.39 -6.95 -14.26
CA LEU A 165 -14.43 -7.14 -15.33
C LEU A 165 -15.14 -7.30 -16.68
N ARG A 166 -16.15 -8.17 -16.76
CA ARG A 166 -16.96 -8.37 -17.97
C ARG A 166 -17.67 -7.10 -18.40
N ALA A 167 -18.25 -6.34 -17.48
CA ALA A 167 -18.92 -5.07 -17.77
C ALA A 167 -17.98 -4.01 -18.37
N ARG A 168 -16.68 -4.11 -18.10
CA ARG A 168 -15.64 -3.25 -18.69
C ARG A 168 -15.01 -3.83 -19.96
N GLY A 169 -15.56 -4.94 -20.47
CA GLY A 169 -15.09 -5.63 -21.67
C GLY A 169 -13.79 -6.42 -21.47
N GLY A 170 -13.41 -6.72 -20.22
CA GLY A 170 -12.16 -7.43 -19.93
C GLY A 170 -12.25 -8.93 -20.24
N GLY A 171 -11.19 -9.48 -20.82
CA GLY A 171 -11.10 -10.90 -21.14
C GLY A 171 -9.77 -11.34 -21.74
N ALA A 172 -9.78 -12.47 -22.45
CA ALA A 172 -8.59 -13.04 -23.06
C ALA A 172 -7.97 -12.03 -24.04
N GLY A 173 -6.66 -11.77 -23.90
CA GLY A 173 -6.00 -10.69 -24.67
C GLY A 173 -5.66 -9.47 -23.82
N ASP A 174 -6.22 -9.34 -22.62
CA ASP A 174 -5.97 -8.21 -21.73
C ASP A 174 -4.89 -8.52 -20.68
N GLY A 175 -4.52 -7.48 -19.92
CA GLY A 175 -3.57 -7.54 -18.81
C GLY A 175 -4.17 -7.04 -17.50
N MET A 176 -3.69 -7.56 -16.37
CA MET A 176 -4.06 -7.11 -15.02
C MET A 176 -2.80 -6.78 -14.21
N LEU A 177 -2.80 -5.61 -13.58
CA LEU A 177 -1.89 -5.26 -12.51
C LEU A 177 -2.62 -5.37 -11.17
N TRP A 178 -2.25 -6.36 -10.37
CA TRP A 178 -2.89 -6.66 -9.08
C TRP A 178 -1.97 -6.35 -7.91
N PHE A 179 -2.47 -5.61 -6.91
CA PHE A 179 -1.78 -5.36 -5.65
C PHE A 179 -2.48 -6.07 -4.49
N GLY A 180 -1.79 -7.01 -3.86
CA GLY A 180 -2.36 -7.91 -2.85
C GLY A 180 -1.69 -7.83 -1.48
N TYR A 181 -2.47 -8.16 -0.45
CA TYR A 181 -2.04 -8.47 0.90
C TYR A 181 -2.01 -9.99 1.07
N GLY A 182 -0.84 -10.59 1.29
CA GLY A 182 -0.67 -12.03 1.51
C GLY A 182 -0.57 -12.87 0.24
N GLY A 183 -0.29 -12.25 -0.91
CA GLY A 183 -0.09 -12.94 -2.18
C GLY A 183 -1.16 -12.62 -3.20
N TYR A 184 -1.63 -13.65 -3.90
CA TYR A 184 -2.51 -13.47 -5.06
C TYR A 184 -3.95 -13.15 -4.67
N ASP A 185 -4.42 -13.71 -3.55
CA ASP A 185 -5.75 -13.43 -3.01
C ASP A 185 -5.64 -12.59 -1.73
N CYS A 186 -6.65 -11.76 -1.49
CA CYS A 186 -6.78 -11.00 -0.25
C CYS A 186 -7.89 -11.59 0.62
N PRO A 187 -7.94 -11.28 1.93
CA PRO A 187 -8.97 -11.82 2.81
C PRO A 187 -10.37 -11.64 2.22
N ASN A 188 -11.08 -12.76 2.09
CA ASN A 188 -12.45 -12.89 1.59
C ASN A 188 -12.65 -12.81 0.07
N ILE A 189 -11.60 -12.81 -0.76
CA ILE A 189 -11.77 -12.76 -2.22
C ILE A 189 -10.74 -13.60 -2.96
N GLU A 190 -11.25 -14.44 -3.87
CA GLU A 190 -10.48 -15.20 -4.85
C GLU A 190 -10.41 -14.42 -6.18
N VAL A 191 -9.42 -13.53 -6.30
CA VAL A 191 -9.14 -12.84 -7.57
C VAL A 191 -8.36 -13.73 -8.53
N ALA A 192 -7.62 -14.70 -7.98
CA ALA A 192 -6.84 -15.66 -8.74
C ALA A 192 -7.67 -16.40 -9.78
N GLY A 193 -8.68 -17.13 -9.30
CA GLY A 193 -9.62 -17.86 -10.15
C GLY A 193 -10.33 -16.95 -11.15
N THR A 194 -10.70 -15.74 -10.72
CA THR A 194 -11.39 -14.75 -11.58
C THR A 194 -10.53 -14.34 -12.78
N PHE A 195 -9.28 -13.93 -12.55
CA PHE A 195 -8.40 -13.44 -13.62
C PHE A 195 -7.91 -14.57 -14.52
N THR A 196 -7.63 -15.74 -13.95
CA THR A 196 -7.26 -16.94 -14.71
C THR A 196 -8.42 -17.39 -15.61
N ALA A 197 -9.65 -17.46 -15.10
CA ALA A 197 -10.82 -17.84 -15.89
C ALA A 197 -11.11 -16.84 -17.02
N ALA A 198 -10.80 -15.56 -16.81
CA ALA A 198 -10.92 -14.53 -17.85
C ALA A 198 -9.76 -14.54 -18.86
N GLY A 199 -8.73 -15.37 -18.68
CA GLY A 199 -7.58 -15.45 -19.60
C GLY A 199 -6.68 -14.20 -19.57
N LEU A 200 -6.66 -13.47 -18.46
CA LEU A 200 -5.83 -12.28 -18.29
C LEU A 200 -4.36 -12.66 -18.14
N ARG A 201 -3.47 -11.81 -18.65
CA ARG A 201 -2.05 -11.85 -18.27
C ARG A 201 -1.85 -11.01 -17.01
N VAL A 202 -1.44 -11.62 -15.92
CA VAL A 202 -1.41 -10.95 -14.61
C VAL A 202 0.00 -10.65 -14.13
N VAL A 203 0.23 -9.42 -13.68
CA VAL A 203 1.37 -9.01 -12.87
C VAL A 203 0.86 -8.81 -11.45
N VAL A 204 1.44 -9.55 -10.51
CA VAL A 204 1.09 -9.50 -9.09
C VAL A 204 2.15 -8.71 -8.34
N VAL A 205 1.72 -7.84 -7.44
CA VAL A 205 2.59 -7.10 -6.52
C VAL A 205 2.10 -7.35 -5.10
N ALA A 206 2.87 -8.07 -4.29
CA ALA A 206 2.43 -8.53 -2.97
C ALA A 206 3.61 -8.75 -2.00
N ASP A 207 3.38 -8.68 -0.68
CA ASP A 207 4.40 -8.94 0.36
C ASP A 207 4.93 -10.38 0.35
N ARG A 208 4.06 -11.32 0.01
CA ARG A 208 4.35 -12.75 -0.02
C ARG A 208 3.97 -13.32 -1.37
N PRO A 209 4.85 -13.22 -2.38
CA PRO A 209 4.65 -13.93 -3.64
C PRO A 209 4.50 -15.44 -3.35
N ALA A 210 3.64 -16.10 -4.11
CA ALA A 210 3.45 -17.54 -3.99
C ALA A 210 4.70 -18.28 -4.50
N THR A 211 5.05 -19.39 -3.86
CA THR A 211 6.17 -20.23 -4.29
C THR A 211 5.98 -20.77 -5.71
N GLU A 212 4.72 -21.05 -6.08
CA GLU A 212 4.33 -21.47 -7.42
C GLU A 212 3.47 -20.38 -8.07
N MET A 213 3.75 -20.09 -9.35
CA MET A 213 2.94 -19.13 -10.10
C MET A 213 1.65 -19.78 -10.57
N ALA A 214 0.51 -19.21 -10.17
CA ALA A 214 -0.78 -19.62 -10.69
C ALA A 214 -0.86 -19.42 -12.22
N PRO A 215 -1.65 -20.24 -12.93
CA PRO A 215 -1.85 -20.07 -14.37
C PRO A 215 -2.31 -18.66 -14.73
N GLY A 216 -1.68 -18.05 -15.73
CA GLY A 216 -1.96 -16.67 -16.17
C GLY A 216 -1.16 -15.58 -15.46
N VAL A 217 -0.48 -15.89 -14.35
CA VAL A 217 0.47 -14.98 -13.71
C VAL A 217 1.78 -14.99 -14.49
N ALA A 218 2.13 -13.85 -15.09
CA ALA A 218 3.38 -13.67 -15.81
C ALA A 218 4.54 -13.25 -14.89
N PHE A 219 4.23 -12.44 -13.87
CA PHE A 219 5.23 -11.92 -12.93
C PHE A 219 4.64 -11.79 -11.52
N GLN A 220 5.49 -12.03 -10.52
CA GLN A 220 5.22 -11.69 -9.13
C GLN A 220 6.35 -10.78 -8.63
N LEU A 221 5.98 -9.59 -8.16
CA LEU A 221 6.89 -8.59 -7.63
C LEU A 221 6.73 -8.56 -6.10
N PRO A 222 7.79 -8.90 -5.36
CA PRO A 222 7.73 -8.86 -3.90
C PRO A 222 7.70 -7.42 -3.42
N LEU A 223 6.74 -7.10 -2.54
CA LEU A 223 6.81 -5.90 -1.71
C LEU A 223 7.83 -6.10 -0.59
N SER A 224 8.30 -4.99 -0.04
CA SER A 224 9.33 -4.92 1.00
C SER A 224 8.76 -4.79 2.42
N TRP A 225 7.53 -4.32 2.59
CA TRP A 225 6.86 -4.34 3.90
C TRP A 225 6.63 -5.78 4.39
N ARG A 226 6.48 -5.97 5.69
CA ARG A 226 6.33 -7.29 6.33
C ARG A 226 5.22 -7.26 7.36
N MET A 227 4.70 -8.45 7.69
CA MET A 227 3.75 -8.63 8.79
C MET A 227 4.47 -8.63 10.15
N PRO A 228 3.91 -7.98 11.19
CA PRO A 228 2.76 -7.07 11.14
C PRO A 228 3.12 -5.78 10.40
N ASP A 229 2.16 -5.21 9.65
CA ASP A 229 2.36 -3.97 8.88
C ASP A 229 2.53 -2.76 9.82
N ALA A 230 3.76 -2.50 10.22
CA ALA A 230 4.14 -1.41 11.12
C ALA A 230 5.60 -1.02 10.92
N GLY A 231 5.87 0.29 10.87
CA GLY A 231 7.20 0.87 10.72
C GLY A 231 7.80 1.36 12.03
N ALA A 232 7.00 1.56 13.09
CA ALA A 232 7.48 2.04 14.38
C ALA A 232 7.16 1.04 15.52
N PRO A 233 8.16 0.49 16.22
CA PRO A 233 7.94 -0.47 17.31
C PRO A 233 7.41 0.23 18.57
N LEU A 234 6.52 -0.44 19.30
CA LEU A 234 5.99 0.02 20.59
C LEU A 234 6.44 -0.93 21.72
N PRO A 235 6.89 -0.40 22.87
CA PRO A 235 7.27 -1.23 24.03
C PRO A 235 6.06 -1.77 24.82
N PHE A 236 4.85 -1.68 24.27
CA PHE A 236 3.59 -2.12 24.86
C PHE A 236 2.60 -2.54 23.75
N PRO A 237 1.54 -3.32 24.06
CA PRO A 237 0.53 -3.71 23.09
C PRO A 237 -0.08 -2.50 22.36
N PRO A 238 -0.27 -2.51 21.03
CA PRO A 238 -0.17 -3.68 20.13
C PRO A 238 1.24 -4.12 19.70
N GLY A 239 2.30 -3.44 20.15
CA GLY A 239 3.70 -3.80 19.86
C GLY A 239 4.31 -3.05 18.69
N ALA A 240 3.51 -2.42 17.83
CA ALA A 240 3.98 -1.54 16.77
C ALA A 240 2.85 -0.64 16.21
N VAL A 241 3.22 0.39 15.45
CA VAL A 241 2.32 1.37 14.83
C VAL A 241 2.89 1.90 13.50
N ALA A 242 2.11 2.73 12.80
CA ALA A 242 2.47 3.43 11.57
C ALA A 242 2.81 2.47 10.41
N PRO A 243 1.79 1.93 9.71
CA PRO A 243 1.99 0.96 8.63
C PRO A 243 2.79 1.53 7.45
N THR A 244 3.49 0.64 6.74
CA THR A 244 4.34 0.97 5.58
C THR A 244 3.82 0.38 4.27
N ALA A 245 2.90 -0.61 4.31
CA ALA A 245 2.45 -1.31 3.11
C ALA A 245 1.85 -0.40 2.05
N SER A 246 1.08 0.61 2.47
CA SER A 246 0.44 1.53 1.53
C SER A 246 1.46 2.41 0.79
N VAL A 247 2.56 2.82 1.45
CA VAL A 247 3.68 3.53 0.81
C VAL A 247 4.31 2.64 -0.25
N ASP A 248 4.61 1.39 0.12
CA ASP A 248 5.25 0.42 -0.77
C ASP A 248 4.42 0.14 -2.03
N MET A 249 3.14 -0.18 -1.85
CA MET A 249 2.21 -0.44 -2.96
C MET A 249 2.09 0.78 -3.88
N ALA A 250 1.98 1.99 -3.32
CA ALA A 250 1.84 3.21 -4.10
C ALA A 250 3.10 3.55 -4.91
N VAL A 251 4.30 3.38 -4.33
CA VAL A 251 5.57 3.57 -5.04
C VAL A 251 5.66 2.61 -6.23
N HIS A 252 5.35 1.34 -6.03
CA HIS A 252 5.34 0.33 -7.08
C HIS A 252 4.30 0.63 -8.17
N TYR A 253 3.12 1.10 -7.79
CA TYR A 253 2.09 1.52 -8.75
C TYR A 253 2.58 2.65 -9.65
N LEU A 254 3.10 3.74 -9.07
CA LEU A 254 3.59 4.88 -9.87
C LEU A 254 4.76 4.49 -10.77
N TRP A 255 5.65 3.62 -10.28
CA TRP A 255 6.78 3.14 -11.07
C TRP A 255 6.33 2.29 -12.27
N LEU A 256 5.45 1.32 -12.05
CA LEU A 256 4.88 0.50 -13.13
C LEU A 256 4.03 1.34 -14.09
N LYS A 257 3.20 2.25 -13.58
CA LYS A 257 2.44 3.22 -14.39
C LYS A 257 3.35 4.00 -15.31
N ARG A 258 4.44 4.56 -14.78
CA ARG A 258 5.41 5.30 -15.58
C ARG A 258 6.04 4.41 -16.64
N LEU A 259 6.61 3.26 -16.27
CA LEU A 259 7.30 2.38 -17.20
C LEU A 259 6.38 1.86 -18.31
N VAL A 260 5.11 1.56 -17.99
CA VAL A 260 4.11 1.09 -18.95
C VAL A 260 3.58 2.22 -19.84
N GLY A 261 3.52 3.45 -19.30
CA GLY A 261 3.10 4.65 -20.01
C GLY A 261 4.09 5.14 -21.07
N VAL A 262 5.40 4.86 -20.92
CA VAL A 262 6.42 5.24 -21.91
C VAL A 262 6.25 4.42 -23.19
N ASN A 263 5.84 5.09 -24.27
CA ASN A 263 5.97 4.59 -25.64
C ASN A 263 7.47 4.47 -25.93
N GLY A 264 7.95 3.29 -26.29
CA GLY A 264 9.36 2.90 -26.19
C GLY A 264 10.33 3.58 -27.15
N GLU A 265 10.52 4.89 -27.01
CA GLU A 265 11.72 5.58 -27.47
C GLU A 265 12.78 5.44 -26.37
N ARG A 266 13.68 4.49 -26.54
CA ARG A 266 15.01 4.45 -25.91
C ARG A 266 16.04 4.64 -26.99
#